data_AF-A0A924KZY6-F1
#
_entry.id   AF-A0A924KZY6-F1
#
_cell.length_a   1.000
_cell.length_b   1.000
_cell.length_c   1.000
_cell.angle_alpha   90.00
_cell.angle_beta   90.00
_cell.angle_gamma   90.00
#
_symmetry.space_group_name_H-M   'P 1'
#
loop_
_entity.id
_entity.type
_entity.pdbx_description
1 polymer ?
#
loop_
_entity_poly.entity_id
_entity_poly.type
_entity_poly.pdbx_seq_one_letter_code
_entity_poly.pdbx_strand_id
1 'polypeptide(L)'
;MIFITMIAVTGEYLINIIERRVNQTIGLRRNLPTAELLIKPLLYATNEEIADFILSIPFFDERLKNFILGFLTEQTIIISQSWEIAFIVRSQRWAESDEWLHNDFRLSMSTLDNHPYNNPDFLTLPY
;
A
#
# COMPACT_ATOMS: atom_id res chain seq x y z
N MET A 1 15.68 27.97 -4.74
CA MET A 1 16.52 26.77 -4.93
C MET A 1 15.83 25.62 -4.23
N ILE A 2 15.21 24.70 -4.96
CA ILE A 2 14.55 23.53 -4.37
C ILE A 2 15.62 22.44 -4.25
N PHE A 3 16.01 22.09 -3.03
CA PHE A 3 16.85 20.91 -2.81
C PHE A 3 15.98 19.68 -3.01
N ILE A 4 16.33 18.84 -3.98
CA ILE A 4 15.70 17.53 -4.13
C ILE A 4 16.36 16.61 -3.10
N THR A 5 15.67 16.37 -1.99
CA THR A 5 16.13 15.44 -0.97
C THR A 5 15.97 14.01 -1.49
N MET A 6 17.09 13.29 -1.56
CA MET A 6 17.14 11.86 -1.86
C MET A 6 17.44 11.11 -0.57
N ILE A 7 16.70 10.02 -0.31
CA ILE A 7 16.91 9.17 0.87
C ILE A 7 16.98 7.70 0.45
N ALA A 8 17.80 6.92 1.15
CA ALA A 8 17.82 5.48 1.01
C ALA A 8 16.75 4.86 1.91
N VAL A 9 15.89 4.01 1.35
CA VAL A 9 14.77 3.37 2.07
C VAL A 9 14.72 1.88 1.79
N THR A 10 14.16 1.12 2.72
CA THR A 10 13.97 -0.33 2.63
C THR A 10 12.52 -0.69 2.34
N GLY A 11 12.25 -1.94 1.97
CA GLY A 11 10.89 -2.46 1.88
C GLY A 11 10.13 -2.31 3.21
N GLU A 12 10.80 -2.55 4.33
CA GLU A 12 10.25 -2.38 5.68
C GLU A 12 9.80 -0.93 5.95
N TYR A 13 10.57 0.07 5.48
CA TYR A 13 10.16 1.46 5.57
C TYR A 13 8.82 1.72 4.86
N LEU A 14 8.67 1.17 3.66
CA LEU A 14 7.44 1.29 2.87
C LEU A 14 6.27 0.51 3.49
N ILE A 15 6.52 -0.68 4.05
CA ILE A 15 5.53 -1.45 4.80
C ILE A 15 5.00 -0.63 5.98
N ASN A 16 5.87 0.00 6.77
CA ASN A 16 5.47 0.81 7.91
C ASN A 16 4.53 1.98 7.50
N ILE A 17 4.74 2.58 6.32
CA ILE A 17 3.84 3.60 5.78
C ILE A 17 2.47 2.99 5.45
N ILE A 18 2.46 1.83 4.78
CA ILE A 18 1.24 1.12 4.42
C ILE A 18 0.46 0.70 5.67
N GLU A 19 1.11 0.08 6.65
CA GLU A 19 0.52 -0.35 7.91
C GLU A 19 -0.21 0.79 8.60
N ARG A 20 0.40 1.97 8.68
CA ARG A 20 -0.25 3.15 9.27
C ARG A 20 -1.54 3.52 8.57
N ARG A 21 -1.64 3.36 7.26
CA ARG A 21 -2.85 3.66 6.47
C ARG A 21 -3.89 2.55 6.57
N VAL A 22 -3.46 1.30 6.48
CA VAL A 22 -4.38 0.15 6.59
C VAL A 22 -4.96 0.08 8.00
N ASN A 23 -4.17 0.27 9.06
CA ASN A 23 -4.67 0.25 10.44
C ASN A 23 -5.74 1.33 10.71
N GLN A 24 -5.71 2.45 10.00
CA GLN A 24 -6.73 3.50 10.09
C GLN A 24 -8.07 3.09 9.49
N THR A 25 -8.06 2.15 8.55
CA THR A 25 -9.22 1.79 7.70
C THR A 25 -9.65 0.34 7.88
N ILE A 26 -8.85 -0.51 8.51
CA ILE A 26 -9.08 -1.96 8.63
C ILE A 26 -10.34 -2.29 9.42
N GLY A 27 -10.69 -1.46 10.40
CA GLY A 27 -11.94 -1.63 11.13
C GLY A 27 -13.17 -1.46 10.24
N LEU A 28 -13.12 -0.54 9.27
CA LEU A 28 -14.17 -0.37 8.27
C LEU A 28 -14.20 -1.58 7.32
N ARG A 29 -13.04 -2.03 6.82
CA ARG A 29 -12.94 -3.21 5.94
C ARG A 29 -13.47 -4.49 6.60
N ARG A 30 -13.26 -4.66 7.91
CA ARG A 30 -13.80 -5.78 8.69
C ARG A 30 -15.29 -5.64 9.04
N ASN A 31 -15.97 -4.59 8.53
CA ASN A 31 -17.36 -4.27 8.82
C ASN A 31 -17.67 -4.21 10.33
N LEU A 32 -16.72 -3.69 11.13
CA LEU A 32 -16.94 -3.62 12.57
C LEU A 32 -18.02 -2.59 12.91
N PRO A 33 -18.87 -2.87 13.93
CA PRO A 33 -19.86 -1.91 14.40
C PRO A 33 -19.20 -0.58 14.79
N THR A 34 -19.86 0.54 14.51
CA THR A 34 -19.37 1.88 14.88
C THR A 34 -19.03 1.99 16.38
N ALA A 35 -19.79 1.29 17.23
CA ALA A 35 -19.51 1.22 18.66
C ALA A 35 -18.15 0.58 18.97
N GLU A 36 -17.73 -0.45 18.23
CA GLU A 36 -16.44 -1.11 18.43
C GLU A 36 -15.27 -0.27 17.90
N LEU A 37 -15.47 0.45 16.79
CA LEU A 37 -14.49 1.40 16.26
C LEU A 37 -14.19 2.54 17.25
N LEU A 38 -15.20 2.98 18.01
CA LEU A 38 -15.05 4.03 19.04
C LEU A 38 -14.36 3.52 20.31
N ILE A 39 -14.44 2.22 20.61
CA ILE A 39 -13.88 1.61 21.83
C ILE A 39 -12.45 1.11 21.61
N LYS A 40 -12.11 0.66 20.41
CA LYS A 40 -10.76 0.21 20.01
C LYS A 40 -10.18 1.15 18.95
N PRO A 41 -9.60 2.30 19.35
CA PRO A 41 -9.07 3.27 18.39
C PRO A 41 -7.86 2.76 17.61
N LEU A 42 -7.24 1.65 18.03
CA LEU A 42 -6.11 1.02 17.36
C LEU A 42 -6.45 -0.44 17.03
N LEU A 43 -6.95 -0.64 15.81
CA LEU A 43 -7.05 -1.96 15.21
C LEU A 43 -5.82 -2.16 14.33
N TYR A 44 -5.11 -3.25 14.57
CA TYR A 44 -3.97 -3.63 13.76
C TYR A 44 -4.43 -4.61 12.69
N ALA A 45 -4.06 -4.31 11.46
CA ALA A 45 -4.13 -5.22 10.33
C ALA A 45 -3.12 -6.35 10.56
N THR A 46 -3.51 -7.54 10.12
CA THR A 46 -2.67 -8.71 10.06
C THR A 46 -1.68 -8.61 8.90
N ASN A 47 -0.59 -9.36 8.96
CA ASN A 47 0.39 -9.38 7.87
C ASN A 47 -0.25 -9.82 6.55
N GLU A 48 -1.23 -10.71 6.60
CA GLU A 48 -2.00 -11.18 5.46
C GLU A 48 -2.86 -10.06 4.85
N GLU A 49 -3.50 -9.22 5.67
CA GLU A 49 -4.24 -8.03 5.22
C GLU A 49 -3.32 -6.97 4.62
N ILE A 50 -2.11 -6.79 5.17
CA ILE A 50 -1.11 -5.89 4.60
C ILE A 50 -0.62 -6.42 3.24
N ALA A 51 -0.36 -7.72 3.12
CA ALA A 51 0.05 -8.33 1.86
C ALA A 51 -1.05 -8.22 0.79
N ASP A 52 -2.31 -8.51 1.14
CA ASP A 52 -3.47 -8.35 0.25
C ASP A 52 -3.66 -6.90 -0.18
N PHE A 53 -3.44 -5.93 0.72
CA PHE A 53 -3.43 -4.51 0.38
C PHE A 53 -2.37 -4.18 -0.68
N ILE A 54 -1.14 -4.64 -0.48
CA ILE A 54 -0.01 -4.41 -1.40
C ILE A 54 -0.27 -5.05 -2.76
N LEU A 55 -0.86 -6.25 -2.80
CA LEU A 55 -1.15 -6.94 -4.05
C LEU A 55 -2.33 -6.29 -4.80
N SER A 56 -3.36 -5.85 -4.08
CA SER A 56 -4.58 -5.29 -4.66
C SER A 56 -4.47 -3.84 -5.11
N ILE A 57 -3.52 -3.05 -4.56
CA ILE A 57 -3.41 -1.62 -4.91
C ILE A 57 -3.15 -1.44 -6.41
N PRO A 58 -4.01 -0.70 -7.14
CA PRO A 58 -3.90 -0.54 -8.58
C PRO A 58 -2.93 0.57 -8.98
N PHE A 59 -2.29 1.24 -8.02
CA PHE A 59 -1.37 2.35 -8.28
C PHE A 59 0.11 1.96 -8.23
N PHE A 60 0.43 0.73 -7.82
CA PHE A 60 1.79 0.21 -7.79
C PHE A 60 2.01 -0.77 -8.92
N ASP A 61 3.16 -0.65 -9.59
CA ASP A 61 3.59 -1.67 -10.53
C ASP A 61 4.00 -2.96 -9.81
N GLU A 62 4.09 -4.05 -10.56
CA GLU A 62 4.44 -5.36 -10.03
C GLU A 62 5.83 -5.36 -9.38
N ARG A 63 6.78 -4.61 -9.95
CA ARG A 63 8.15 -4.53 -9.43
C ARG A 63 8.18 -3.87 -8.04
N LEU A 64 7.45 -2.76 -7.83
CA LEU A 64 7.31 -2.12 -6.52
C LEU A 64 6.64 -3.05 -5.51
N LYS A 65 5.58 -3.75 -5.91
CA LYS A 65 4.92 -4.75 -5.04
C LYS A 65 5.91 -5.83 -4.60
N ASN A 66 6.69 -6.36 -5.54
CA ASN A 66 7.70 -7.38 -5.28
C ASN A 66 8.83 -6.87 -4.38
N PHE A 67 9.25 -5.61 -4.52
CA PHE A 67 10.23 -4.99 -3.62
C PHE A 67 9.70 -4.91 -2.19
N ILE A 68 8.47 -4.40 -2.01
CA ILE A 68 7.86 -4.23 -0.70
C ILE A 68 7.69 -5.58 -0.01
N LEU A 69 7.24 -6.60 -0.75
CA LEU A 69 7.02 -7.97 -0.23
C LEU A 69 8.32 -8.77 -0.05
N GLY A 70 9.49 -8.22 -0.40
CA GLY A 70 10.77 -8.89 -0.22
C GLY A 70 11.07 -9.99 -1.25
N PHE A 71 10.42 -9.97 -2.41
CA PHE A 71 10.70 -10.88 -3.52
C PHE A 71 11.88 -10.44 -4.40
N LEU A 72 12.35 -9.20 -4.25
CA LEU A 72 13.55 -8.71 -4.92
C LEU A 72 14.81 -8.94 -4.09
N THR A 73 15.95 -9.09 -4.76
CA THR A 73 17.27 -9.21 -4.13
C THR A 73 17.73 -7.90 -3.48
N GLU A 74 17.32 -6.78 -4.06
CA GLU A 74 17.60 -5.43 -3.59
C GLU A 74 16.79 -5.15 -2.32
N GLN A 75 17.48 -4.86 -1.21
CA GLN A 75 16.84 -4.57 0.08
C GLN A 75 16.64 -3.07 0.31
N THR A 76 17.31 -2.23 -0.49
CA THR A 76 17.35 -0.78 -0.33
C THR A 76 17.25 -0.10 -1.69
N ILE A 77 16.45 0.95 -1.79
CA ILE A 77 16.32 1.81 -2.96
C ILE A 77 16.56 3.27 -2.58
N ILE A 78 16.94 4.09 -3.55
CA ILE A 78 17.08 5.54 -3.35
C ILE A 78 15.85 6.21 -3.94
N ILE A 79 15.09 6.92 -3.11
CA ILE A 79 13.88 7.63 -3.53
C ILE A 79 14.05 9.14 -3.35
N SER A 80 13.36 9.90 -4.20
CA SER A 80 13.18 11.33 -3.99
C SER A 80 12.03 11.58 -3.01
N GLN A 81 12.05 12.74 -2.34
CA GLN A 81 10.92 13.19 -1.52
C GLN A 81 9.60 13.25 -2.31
N SER A 82 9.66 13.65 -3.60
CA SER A 82 8.48 13.66 -4.46
C SER A 82 7.91 12.26 -4.68
N TRP A 83 8.77 11.25 -4.86
CA TRP A 83 8.37 9.86 -5.00
C TRP A 83 7.71 9.36 -3.71
N GLU A 84 8.31 9.68 -2.57
CA GLU A 84 7.79 9.30 -1.26
C GLU A 84 6.38 9.87 -0.99
N ILE A 85 6.19 11.16 -1.27
CA ILE A 85 4.87 11.80 -1.17
C ILE A 85 3.87 11.08 -2.07
N ALA A 86 4.27 10.76 -3.29
CA ALA A 86 3.42 10.10 -4.25
C ALA A 86 3.06 8.66 -3.83
N PHE A 87 3.97 7.97 -3.13
CA PHE A 87 3.72 6.68 -2.48
C PHE A 87 2.68 6.81 -1.36
N ILE A 88 2.87 7.77 -0.45
CA ILE A 88 1.96 8.01 0.68
C ILE A 88 0.54 8.35 0.19
N VAL A 89 0.43 9.25 -0.78
CA VAL A 89 -0.87 9.70 -1.32
C VAL A 89 -1.62 8.55 -1.98
N ARG A 90 -0.93 7.70 -2.76
CA ARG A 90 -1.54 6.54 -3.43
C ARG A 90 -1.98 5.47 -2.42
N SER A 91 -1.14 5.18 -1.44
CA SER A 91 -1.49 4.27 -0.34
C SER A 91 -2.70 4.77 0.43
N GLN A 92 -2.76 6.06 0.74
CA GLN A 92 -3.93 6.64 1.42
C GLN A 92 -5.18 6.54 0.55
N ARG A 93 -5.10 6.96 -0.71
CA ARG A 93 -6.23 6.91 -1.66
C ARG A 93 -6.79 5.49 -1.81
N TRP A 94 -5.92 4.48 -1.82
CA TRP A 94 -6.38 3.09 -1.88
C TRP A 94 -7.00 2.63 -0.56
N ALA A 95 -6.39 2.94 0.58
CA ALA A 95 -6.93 2.58 1.90
C ALA A 95 -8.32 3.18 2.16
N GLU A 96 -8.62 4.35 1.59
CA GLU A 96 -9.91 5.03 1.72
C GLU A 96 -10.90 4.68 0.59
N SER A 97 -10.49 3.85 -0.39
CA SER A 97 -11.33 3.52 -1.54
C SER A 97 -12.43 2.52 -1.18
N ASP A 98 -13.60 2.67 -1.80
CA ASP A 98 -14.70 1.71 -1.63
C ASP A 98 -14.30 0.32 -2.10
N GLU A 99 -13.47 0.23 -3.15
CA GLU A 99 -12.95 -1.03 -3.67
C GLU A 99 -12.05 -1.74 -2.67
N TRP A 100 -11.25 -1.02 -1.87
CA TRP A 100 -10.53 -1.66 -0.77
C TRP A 100 -11.44 -1.94 0.43
N LEU A 101 -12.38 -1.07 0.75
CA LEU A 101 -13.16 -1.23 1.98
C LEU A 101 -14.23 -2.33 1.88
N HIS A 102 -14.79 -2.55 0.69
CA HIS A 102 -15.96 -3.42 0.52
C HIS A 102 -15.73 -4.64 -0.37
N ASN A 103 -14.55 -4.77 -0.99
CA ASN A 103 -14.24 -5.93 -1.81
C ASN A 103 -13.67 -7.06 -0.96
N ASP A 104 -14.07 -8.29 -1.28
CA ASP A 104 -13.64 -9.48 -0.58
C ASP A 104 -12.11 -9.60 -0.57
N PHE A 105 -11.58 -10.20 0.49
CA PHE A 105 -10.16 -10.51 0.63
C PHE A 105 -9.69 -11.41 -0.53
N ARG A 106 -8.82 -10.89 -1.43
CA ARG A 106 -8.47 -11.55 -2.69
C ARG A 106 -7.13 -12.28 -2.58
N LEU A 107 -7.08 -13.34 -1.77
CA LEU A 107 -5.94 -14.28 -1.76
C LEU A 107 -5.91 -15.25 -2.96
N SER A 108 -6.54 -14.92 -4.09
CA SER A 108 -6.41 -15.73 -5.32
C SER A 108 -5.40 -15.09 -6.28
N MET A 109 -4.24 -15.72 -6.46
CA MET A 109 -3.24 -15.39 -7.50
C MET A 109 -3.84 -15.28 -8.92
N SER A 110 -5.03 -15.83 -9.17
CA SER A 110 -5.67 -15.89 -10.49
C SER A 110 -6.40 -14.62 -10.94
N THR A 111 -6.40 -13.54 -10.14
CA THR A 111 -7.09 -12.28 -10.49
C THR A 111 -6.17 -11.10 -10.80
N LEU A 112 -4.85 -11.33 -10.88
CA LEU A 112 -3.87 -10.30 -11.29
C LEU A 112 -4.07 -9.83 -12.76
N ASP A 113 -4.82 -10.57 -13.58
CA ASP A 113 -4.84 -10.36 -15.04
C ASP A 113 -5.83 -9.30 -15.57
N ASN A 114 -6.68 -8.68 -14.74
CA ASN A 114 -7.80 -7.88 -15.25
C ASN A 114 -7.80 -6.38 -14.90
N HIS A 115 -6.73 -5.82 -14.32
CA HIS A 115 -6.63 -4.35 -14.25
C HIS A 115 -5.95 -3.83 -15.51
N PRO A 116 -6.60 -2.93 -16.28
CA PRO A 116 -5.99 -2.37 -17.47
C PRO A 116 -4.73 -1.60 -17.06
N TYR A 117 -3.58 -2.09 -17.52
CA TYR A 117 -2.22 -1.56 -17.34
C TYR A 117 -2.00 -0.15 -17.93
N ASN A 118 -3.05 0.66 -18.11
CA ASN A 118 -3.03 1.97 -18.75
C ASN A 118 -3.47 3.10 -17.80
N ASN A 119 -3.12 3.01 -16.51
CA ASN A 119 -3.28 4.15 -15.61
C ASN A 119 -2.01 5.02 -15.66
N PRO A 120 -2.04 6.26 -16.19
CA PRO A 120 -0.87 7.14 -16.23
C PRO A 120 -0.32 7.48 -14.84
N ASP A 121 -1.07 7.17 -13.78
CA ASP A 121 -0.69 7.40 -12.38
C ASP A 121 0.06 6.23 -11.72
N PHE A 122 0.58 5.23 -12.43
CA PHE A 122 1.38 4.16 -11.81
C PHE A 122 2.65 4.71 -11.15
N LEU A 123 2.90 4.29 -9.91
CA LEU A 123 4.16 4.50 -9.22
C LEU A 123 5.02 3.27 -9.41
N THR A 124 6.20 3.47 -10.00
CA THR A 124 7.21 2.44 -10.25
C THR A 124 8.40 2.65 -9.32
N LEU A 125 9.19 1.61 -9.09
CA LEU A 125 10.47 1.79 -8.41
C LEU A 125 11.38 2.75 -9.19
N PRO A 126 12.08 3.67 -8.50
CA PRO A 126 13.12 4.47 -9.12
C PRO A 126 14.38 3.62 -9.33
N TYR A 127 14.67 3.33 -10.61
CA TYR A 127 15.81 2.54 -11.12
C TYR A 127 15.91 1.10 -10.59
#